data_AF-A0AAV1GCB0-F1
#
_entry.id   AF-A0AAV1GCB0-F1
#
_cell.length_a   1.000
_cell.length_b   1.000
_cell.length_c   1.000
_cell.angle_alpha   90.00
_cell.angle_beta   90.00
_cell.angle_gamma   90.00
#
_symmetry.space_group_name_H-M   'P 1'
#
loop_
_entity.id
_entity.type
_entity.pdbx_description
1 polymer ?
#
loop_
_entity_poly.entity_id
_entity_poly.type
_entity_poly.pdbx_seq_one_letter_code
_entity_poly.pdbx_strand_id
1 'polypeptide(L)'
;MIALSIDGLEDHHGWTQDILAYNCEESACSSLPFPIIADCKQELAVALGMLDPDEKDKNGTPLTARCVFIIGPDKRLKLSLLYPATTGRNFDEILRVVDSLQLTAGKQVATPADWKPGDCVMVSPSMSEEEAASMFPGGVYTKDLPSGKKYLRYTPRP
;
A
#
# COMPACT_ATOMS: atom_id res chain seq x y z
N MET A 1 -9.85 3.54 -5.65
CA MET A 1 -9.73 2.73 -4.41
C MET A 1 -11.02 1.92 -4.25
N ILE A 2 -11.03 0.91 -3.39
CA ILE A 2 -12.23 0.12 -3.05
C ILE A 2 -12.13 -0.30 -1.58
N ALA A 3 -13.22 -0.17 -0.84
CA ALA A 3 -13.32 -0.63 0.54
C ALA A 3 -14.15 -1.92 0.61
N LEU A 4 -14.10 -2.61 1.75
CA LEU A 4 -14.87 -3.82 2.03
C LEU A 4 -15.18 -3.88 3.52
N SER A 5 -16.39 -4.30 3.88
CA SER A 5 -16.73 -4.79 5.22
C SER A 5 -17.71 -5.95 5.11
N ILE A 6 -17.97 -6.62 6.24
CA ILE A 6 -18.93 -7.72 6.34
C ILE A 6 -20.39 -7.25 6.56
N ASP A 7 -20.61 -5.94 6.59
CA ASP A 7 -21.94 -5.34 6.79
C ASP A 7 -22.76 -5.32 5.49
N GLY A 8 -24.05 -5.02 5.61
CA GLY A 8 -24.97 -4.91 4.47
C GLY A 8 -24.87 -3.59 3.72
N LEU A 9 -25.43 -3.55 2.50
CA LEU A 9 -25.49 -2.32 1.69
C LEU A 9 -26.26 -1.19 2.39
N GLU A 10 -27.33 -1.52 3.11
CA GLU A 10 -28.11 -0.53 3.86
C GLU A 10 -27.25 0.15 4.95
N ASP A 11 -26.48 -0.63 5.69
CA ASP A 11 -25.53 -0.13 6.69
C ASP A 11 -24.46 0.75 6.04
N HIS A 12 -23.94 0.37 4.88
CA HIS A 12 -22.96 1.17 4.14
C HIS A 12 -23.52 2.51 3.69
N HIS A 13 -24.78 2.56 3.25
CA HIS A 13 -25.44 3.80 2.86
C HIS A 13 -25.64 4.74 4.06
N GLY A 14 -26.05 4.20 5.20
CA GLY A 14 -26.15 4.97 6.45
C GLY A 14 -24.78 5.49 6.90
N TRP A 15 -23.79 4.61 7.01
CA TRP A 15 -22.44 4.94 7.48
C TRP A 15 -21.69 5.91 6.56
N THR A 16 -21.98 5.89 5.26
CA THR A 16 -21.44 6.87 4.30
C THR A 16 -21.76 8.30 4.73
N GLN A 17 -22.94 8.56 5.29
CA GLN A 17 -23.32 9.90 5.77
C GLN A 17 -22.43 10.34 6.94
N ASP A 18 -22.15 9.44 7.88
CA ASP A 18 -21.27 9.70 9.02
C ASP A 18 -19.82 9.96 8.57
N ILE A 19 -19.32 9.22 7.58
CA ILE A 19 -17.97 9.45 7.02
C ILE A 19 -17.86 10.84 6.40
N LEU A 20 -18.88 11.25 5.63
CA LEU A 20 -18.89 12.56 4.99
C LEU A 20 -18.98 13.69 6.04
N ALA A 21 -19.82 13.51 7.05
CA ALA A 21 -19.92 14.44 8.18
C ALA A 21 -18.58 14.57 8.95
N TYR A 22 -17.90 13.45 9.21
CA TYR A 22 -16.58 13.45 9.85
C TYR A 22 -15.53 14.25 9.08
N ASN A 23 -15.59 14.23 7.74
CA ASN A 23 -14.66 14.95 6.87
C ASN A 23 -15.08 16.41 6.59
N CYS A 24 -16.09 16.93 7.29
CA CYS A 24 -16.66 18.26 7.07
C CYS A 24 -17.19 18.49 5.64
N GLU A 25 -17.61 17.41 4.96
CA GLU A 25 -18.25 17.49 3.65
C GLU A 25 -19.77 17.60 3.82
N GLU A 26 -20.27 18.81 4.11
CA GLU A 26 -21.70 19.07 4.36
C GLU A 26 -22.56 19.17 3.08
N SER A 27 -21.97 18.99 1.90
CA SER A 27 -22.72 19.16 0.64
C SER A 27 -23.63 17.95 0.39
N ALA A 28 -24.90 18.21 0.08
CA ALA A 28 -25.88 17.19 -0.32
C ALA A 28 -25.50 16.43 -1.61
N CYS A 29 -24.43 16.85 -2.31
CA CYS A 29 -23.88 16.19 -3.49
C CYS A 29 -22.55 15.47 -3.22
N SER A 30 -22.06 15.44 -1.98
CA SER A 30 -20.85 14.71 -1.62
C SER A 30 -21.15 13.21 -1.59
N SER A 31 -20.29 12.44 -2.25
CA SER A 31 -20.34 10.98 -2.29
C SER A 31 -18.93 10.45 -2.13
N LEU A 32 -18.77 9.28 -1.50
CA LEU A 32 -17.45 8.67 -1.38
C LEU A 32 -16.82 8.48 -2.77
N PRO A 33 -15.52 8.82 -2.95
CA PRO A 33 -14.84 8.67 -4.24
C PRO A 33 -14.47 7.21 -4.56
N PHE A 34 -14.98 6.26 -3.78
CA PHE A 34 -14.76 4.82 -3.92
C PHE A 34 -15.97 4.04 -3.42
N PRO A 35 -16.24 2.84 -3.99
CA PRO A 35 -17.28 1.96 -3.50
C PRO A 35 -16.83 1.18 -2.24
N ILE A 36 -17.81 0.67 -1.51
CA ILE A 36 -17.63 -0.28 -0.41
C ILE A 36 -18.29 -1.60 -0.82
N ILE A 37 -17.56 -2.72 -0.74
CA ILE A 37 -18.07 -4.07 -0.99
C ILE A 37 -18.78 -4.58 0.27
N ALA A 38 -20.02 -5.04 0.13
CA ALA A 38 -20.77 -5.76 1.15
C ALA A 38 -20.45 -7.26 1.08
N ASP A 39 -19.66 -7.76 2.04
CA ASP A 39 -19.26 -9.17 2.16
C ASP A 39 -20.02 -9.86 3.31
N CYS A 40 -21.35 -9.79 3.29
CA CYS A 40 -22.22 -10.28 4.37
C CYS A 40 -22.08 -11.78 4.65
N LYS A 41 -21.60 -12.54 3.67
CA LYS A 41 -21.34 -13.99 3.80
C LYS A 41 -19.91 -14.32 4.20
N GLN A 42 -19.05 -13.31 4.34
CA GLN A 42 -17.63 -13.44 4.67
C GLN A 42 -16.83 -14.27 3.65
N GLU A 43 -17.36 -14.46 2.43
CA GLU A 43 -16.73 -15.32 1.42
C GLU A 43 -15.40 -14.70 0.97
N LEU A 44 -15.36 -13.39 0.77
CA LEU A 44 -14.14 -12.68 0.40
C LEU A 44 -13.19 -12.57 1.59
N ALA A 45 -13.70 -12.26 2.78
CA ALA A 45 -12.91 -12.15 4.00
C ALA A 45 -12.17 -13.45 4.32
N VAL A 46 -12.84 -14.61 4.19
CA VAL A 46 -12.21 -15.93 4.36
C VAL A 46 -11.21 -16.20 3.24
N ALA A 47 -11.61 -16.03 1.97
CA ALA A 47 -10.76 -16.35 0.82
C ALA A 47 -9.46 -15.53 0.78
N LEU A 48 -9.51 -14.28 1.26
CA LEU A 48 -8.39 -13.35 1.26
C LEU A 48 -7.62 -13.33 2.60
N GLY A 49 -7.98 -14.21 3.55
CA GLY A 49 -7.32 -14.31 4.85
C GLY A 49 -7.41 -13.03 5.67
N MET A 50 -8.55 -12.32 5.60
CA MET A 50 -8.76 -11.03 6.24
C MET A 50 -9.39 -11.14 7.64
N LEU A 51 -9.76 -12.33 8.11
CA LEU A 51 -10.42 -12.47 9.40
C LEU A 51 -9.43 -12.26 10.56
N ASP A 52 -9.84 -11.43 11.51
CA ASP A 52 -9.12 -11.22 12.77
C ASP A 52 -9.50 -12.36 13.73
N PRO A 53 -8.53 -13.11 14.28
CA PRO A 53 -8.83 -14.23 15.18
C PRO A 53 -9.40 -13.78 16.53
N ASP A 54 -9.09 -12.54 16.95
CA ASP A 54 -9.40 -12.02 18.28
C ASP A 54 -10.66 -11.14 18.28
N GLU A 55 -10.99 -10.51 17.15
CA GLU A 55 -12.16 -9.64 17.03
C GLU A 55 -13.39 -10.41 16.53
N LYS A 56 -14.46 -10.40 17.34
CA LYS A 56 -15.73 -11.07 17.05
C LYS A 56 -16.90 -10.14 17.32
N ASP A 57 -17.96 -10.30 16.55
CA ASP A 57 -19.24 -9.63 16.82
C ASP A 57 -19.92 -10.17 18.10
N LYS A 58 -21.07 -9.60 18.44
CA LYS A 58 -21.87 -10.00 19.62
C LYS A 58 -22.34 -11.47 19.58
N ASN A 59 -22.35 -12.08 18.40
CA ASN A 59 -22.77 -13.46 18.15
C ASN A 59 -21.57 -14.42 18.06
N GLY A 60 -20.34 -13.93 18.24
CA GLY A 60 -19.12 -14.72 18.14
C GLY A 60 -18.58 -14.89 16.72
N THR A 61 -19.14 -14.18 15.74
CA THR A 61 -18.71 -14.23 14.34
C THR A 61 -17.42 -13.42 14.17
N PRO A 62 -16.33 -13.99 13.60
CA PRO A 62 -15.10 -13.24 13.35
C PRO A 62 -15.34 -12.00 12.47
N LEU A 63 -14.70 -10.90 12.84
CA LEU A 63 -14.68 -9.65 12.08
C LEU A 63 -13.45 -9.60 11.17
N THR A 64 -13.48 -8.74 10.15
CA THR A 64 -12.29 -8.50 9.32
C THR A 64 -11.27 -7.66 10.06
N ALA A 65 -10.01 -8.07 10.03
CA ALA A 65 -8.86 -7.23 10.33
C ALA A 65 -8.76 -6.06 9.33
N ARG A 66 -7.94 -5.05 9.65
CA ARG A 66 -7.74 -3.86 8.81
C ARG A 66 -6.72 -4.14 7.70
N CYS A 67 -7.09 -5.00 6.76
CA CYS A 67 -6.24 -5.38 5.64
C CYS A 67 -6.13 -4.26 4.58
N VAL A 68 -4.99 -4.22 3.89
CA VAL A 68 -4.78 -3.45 2.66
C VAL A 68 -4.13 -4.35 1.64
N PHE A 69 -4.66 -4.37 0.41
CA PHE A 69 -4.07 -5.10 -0.71
C PHE A 69 -3.82 -4.12 -1.86
N ILE A 70 -2.57 -4.04 -2.32
CA ILE A 70 -2.20 -3.26 -3.49
C ILE A 70 -2.04 -4.22 -4.67
N ILE A 71 -2.91 -4.08 -5.67
CA ILE A 71 -3.01 -4.97 -6.82
C ILE A 71 -2.52 -4.22 -8.07
N GLY A 72 -1.57 -4.82 -8.79
CA GLY A 72 -1.03 -4.24 -10.02
C GLY A 72 -1.98 -4.35 -11.22
N PRO A 73 -1.71 -3.65 -12.33
CA PRO A 73 -2.49 -3.78 -13.57
C PRO A 73 -2.55 -5.21 -14.11
N ASP A 74 -1.51 -6.00 -13.84
CA ASP A 74 -1.37 -7.43 -14.13
C ASP A 74 -2.21 -8.34 -13.22
N LYS A 75 -3.07 -7.76 -12.36
CA LYS A 75 -3.95 -8.45 -11.40
C LYS A 75 -3.20 -9.26 -10.34
N ARG A 76 -1.90 -9.02 -10.18
CA ARG A 76 -1.08 -9.67 -9.15
C ARG A 76 -0.99 -8.79 -7.91
N LEU A 77 -1.00 -9.43 -6.75
CA LEU A 77 -0.70 -8.77 -5.48
C LEU A 77 0.73 -8.22 -5.52
N LYS A 78 0.90 -6.95 -5.14
CA LYS A 78 2.19 -6.27 -5.06
C LYS A 78 2.63 -6.05 -3.62
N LEU A 79 1.67 -5.76 -2.74
CA LEU A 79 1.91 -5.54 -1.32
C LEU A 79 0.63 -5.81 -0.55
N SER A 80 0.77 -6.36 0.67
CA SER A 80 -0.32 -6.43 1.64
C SER A 80 0.12 -5.89 3.00
N LEU A 81 -0.83 -5.31 3.73
CA LEU A 81 -0.67 -4.90 5.13
C LEU A 81 -1.80 -5.53 5.95
N LEU A 82 -1.47 -6.02 7.14
CA LEU A 82 -2.42 -6.58 8.09
C LEU A 82 -2.28 -5.83 9.42
N TYR A 83 -3.31 -5.08 9.79
CA TYR A 83 -3.42 -4.38 11.06
C TYR A 83 -4.60 -4.95 11.85
N PRO A 84 -4.50 -5.11 13.18
CA PRO A 84 -5.65 -5.48 14.00
C PRO A 84 -6.68 -4.35 14.02
N ALA A 85 -7.93 -4.65 14.41
CA ALA A 85 -8.98 -3.62 14.54
C ALA A 85 -8.59 -2.48 15.49
N THR A 86 -7.76 -2.78 16.50
CA THR A 86 -7.27 -1.85 17.53
C THR A 86 -6.25 -0.84 17.03
N THR A 87 -5.63 -1.05 15.86
CA THR A 87 -4.56 -0.17 15.33
C THR A 87 -4.99 0.47 14.02
N GLY A 88 -5.24 1.79 14.05
CA GLY A 88 -5.51 2.57 12.84
C GLY A 88 -4.37 2.53 11.83
N ARG A 89 -4.70 2.48 10.54
CA ARG A 89 -3.72 2.44 9.44
C ARG A 89 -3.11 3.83 9.21
N ASN A 90 -1.86 3.84 8.74
CA ASN A 90 -1.20 5.04 8.24
C ASN A 90 -1.40 5.14 6.71
N PHE A 91 -2.21 6.09 6.25
CA PHE A 91 -2.46 6.28 4.81
C PHE A 91 -1.30 6.95 4.08
N ASP A 92 -0.46 7.73 4.76
CA ASP A 92 0.76 8.29 4.16
C ASP A 92 1.73 7.17 3.77
N GLU A 93 1.84 6.13 4.62
CA GLU A 93 2.64 4.95 4.29
C GLU A 93 2.08 4.20 3.09
N ILE A 94 0.76 4.07 3.00
CA ILE A 94 0.09 3.44 1.85
C ILE A 94 0.40 4.20 0.56
N LEU A 95 0.34 5.54 0.58
CA LEU A 95 0.71 6.37 -0.57
C LEU A 95 2.21 6.23 -0.90
N ARG A 96 3.08 6.27 0.11
CA ARG A 96 4.54 6.14 -0.05
C ARG A 96 4.92 4.81 -0.73
N VAL A 97 4.30 3.70 -0.34
CA VAL A 97 4.57 2.40 -0.98
C VAL A 97 3.96 2.29 -2.37
N VAL A 98 2.84 2.98 -2.66
CA VAL A 98 2.31 3.08 -4.03
C VAL A 98 3.31 3.80 -4.93
N ASP A 99 3.88 4.92 -4.49
CA ASP A 99 4.92 5.64 -5.23
C ASP A 99 6.16 4.77 -5.49
N SER A 100 6.59 4.02 -4.48
CA SER A 100 7.69 3.05 -4.62
C SER A 100 7.37 1.95 -5.63
N LEU A 101 6.19 1.33 -5.54
CA LEU A 101 5.78 0.25 -6.45
C LEU A 101 5.70 0.73 -7.90
N GLN A 102 5.18 1.94 -8.13
CA GLN A 102 5.12 2.52 -9.47
C GLN A 102 6.52 2.87 -10.01
N LEU A 103 7.39 3.44 -9.17
CA LEU A 103 8.76 3.78 -9.56
C LEU A 103 9.57 2.54 -9.94
N THR A 104 9.52 1.50 -9.09
CA THR A 104 10.26 0.25 -9.28
C THR A 104 9.69 -0.64 -10.38
N ALA A 105 8.42 -0.45 -10.77
CA ALA A 105 7.86 -1.10 -11.95
C ALA A 105 8.36 -0.47 -13.26
N GLY A 106 8.63 0.84 -13.27
CA GLY A 106 9.07 1.56 -14.48
C GLY A 106 10.58 1.70 -14.65
N LYS A 107 11.36 1.51 -13.57
CA LYS A 107 12.82 1.75 -13.54
C LYS A 107 13.51 0.62 -12.79
N GLN A 108 14.74 0.26 -13.21
CA GLN A 108 15.54 -0.79 -12.54
C GLN A 108 16.22 -0.27 -11.26
N VAL A 109 15.42 0.18 -10.30
CA VAL A 109 15.84 0.72 -9.01
C VAL A 109 15.04 0.08 -7.87
N ALA A 110 15.49 0.27 -6.63
CA ALA A 110 14.75 -0.09 -5.42
C ALA A 110 14.74 1.09 -4.44
N THR A 111 13.66 1.27 -3.68
CA THR A 111 13.60 2.31 -2.65
C THR A 111 14.21 1.80 -1.34
N PRO A 112 15.14 2.53 -0.69
CA PRO A 112 15.72 2.12 0.59
C PRO A 112 14.71 2.17 1.74
N ALA A 113 15.15 1.72 2.93
CA ALA A 113 14.39 1.90 4.17
C ALA A 113 14.06 3.39 4.40
N ASP A 114 12.86 3.65 4.91
CA ASP A 114 12.33 4.99 5.20
C ASP A 114 12.31 5.98 4.02
N TRP A 115 12.48 5.49 2.78
CA TRP A 115 12.51 6.30 1.58
C TRP A 115 11.25 7.14 1.41
N LYS A 116 11.41 8.42 1.09
CA LYS A 116 10.32 9.33 0.72
C LYS A 116 10.43 9.75 -0.75
N PRO A 117 9.30 10.11 -1.39
CA PRO A 117 9.32 10.66 -2.73
C PRO A 117 10.28 11.85 -2.85
N GLY A 118 11.31 11.69 -3.70
CA GLY A 118 12.36 12.69 -3.90
C GLY A 118 13.73 12.26 -3.35
N ASP A 119 13.76 11.31 -2.42
CA ASP A 119 15.01 10.75 -1.91
C ASP A 119 15.72 9.88 -2.98
N CYS A 120 17.03 9.70 -2.79
CA CYS A 120 17.82 8.78 -3.59
C CYS A 120 17.29 7.35 -3.51
N VAL A 121 17.48 6.62 -4.61
CA VAL A 121 17.10 5.22 -4.75
C VAL A 121 18.33 4.34 -4.90
N MET A 122 18.15 3.05 -4.67
CA MET A 122 19.19 2.02 -4.81
C MET A 122 19.24 1.51 -6.24
N VAL A 123 20.45 1.40 -6.79
CA VAL A 123 20.66 0.73 -8.08
C VAL A 123 20.71 -0.79 -7.86
N SER A 124 20.03 -1.56 -8.70
CA SER A 124 20.05 -3.03 -8.61
C SER A 124 21.48 -3.56 -8.56
N PRO A 125 21.85 -4.44 -7.61
CA PRO A 125 23.22 -4.97 -7.51
C PRO A 125 23.63 -5.83 -8.71
N SER A 126 22.68 -6.30 -9.53
CA SER A 126 22.93 -7.11 -10.72
C SER A 126 23.42 -6.30 -11.94
N MET A 127 23.26 -4.99 -11.92
CA MET A 127 23.61 -4.10 -13.05
C MET A 127 25.12 -3.82 -13.09
N SER A 128 25.75 -3.79 -14.26
CA SER A 128 27.17 -3.42 -14.37
C SER A 128 27.40 -1.94 -14.03
N GLU A 129 28.66 -1.52 -13.80
CA GLU A 129 28.97 -0.09 -13.58
C GLU A 129 28.69 0.74 -14.84
N GLU A 130 28.98 0.19 -16.02
CA GLU A 130 28.76 0.83 -17.32
C GLU A 130 27.27 0.97 -17.65
N GLU A 131 26.48 -0.08 -17.41
CA GLU A 131 25.03 -0.06 -17.56
C GLU A 131 24.39 0.97 -16.63
N ALA A 132 24.83 1.01 -15.37
CA ALA A 132 24.32 1.95 -14.38
C ALA A 132 24.68 3.40 -14.75
N ALA A 133 25.90 3.66 -15.21
CA ALA A 133 26.31 4.99 -15.66
C ALA A 133 25.51 5.46 -16.89
N SER A 134 25.17 4.55 -17.81
CA SER A 134 24.33 4.84 -18.98
C SER A 134 22.87 5.10 -18.61
N MET A 135 22.30 4.29 -17.70
CA MET A 135 20.89 4.38 -17.31
C MET A 135 20.60 5.54 -16.36
N PHE A 136 21.58 5.96 -15.55
CA PHE A 136 21.42 6.97 -14.52
C PHE A 136 22.37 8.16 -14.75
N PRO A 137 22.04 9.08 -15.68
CA PRO A 137 22.89 10.24 -16.00
C PRO A 137 23.04 11.23 -14.84
N GLY A 138 22.17 11.17 -13.83
CA GLY A 138 22.27 11.93 -12.58
C GLY A 138 23.41 11.47 -11.65
N GLY A 139 24.12 10.40 -12.02
CA GLY A 139 25.27 9.86 -11.30
C GLY A 139 24.92 8.70 -10.38
N VAL A 140 25.87 7.76 -10.27
CA VAL A 140 25.78 6.59 -9.38
C VAL A 140 26.86 6.69 -8.33
N TYR A 141 26.46 6.64 -7.06
CA TYR A 141 27.33 6.74 -5.90
C TYR A 141 27.44 5.38 -5.24
N THR A 142 28.64 4.80 -5.23
CA THR A 142 28.92 3.54 -4.54
C THR A 142 29.50 3.83 -3.16
N LYS A 143 28.91 3.25 -2.11
CA LYS A 143 29.46 3.36 -0.75
C LYS A 143 30.47 2.24 -0.51
N ASP A 144 31.66 2.63 -0.06
CA ASP A 144 32.70 1.68 0.32
C ASP A 144 32.30 0.92 1.59
N LEU A 145 32.50 -0.40 1.56
CA LEU A 145 32.16 -1.30 2.65
C LEU A 145 33.37 -2.16 3.03
N PRO A 146 33.48 -2.60 4.29
CA PRO A 146 34.58 -3.47 4.74
C PRO A 146 34.73 -4.77 3.94
N SER A 147 33.66 -5.24 3.30
CA SER A 147 33.68 -6.44 2.45
C SER A 147 34.36 -6.24 1.09
N GLY A 148 34.66 -5.00 0.70
CA GLY A 148 35.14 -4.65 -0.65
C GLY A 148 34.10 -4.80 -1.76
N LYS A 149 32.89 -5.28 -1.47
CA LYS A 149 31.82 -5.44 -2.46
C LYS A 149 31.13 -4.11 -2.75
N LYS A 150 30.84 -3.86 -4.03
CA LYS A 150 30.23 -2.63 -4.56
C LYS A 150 28.72 -2.73 -4.79
N TYR A 151 27.99 -3.41 -3.91
CA TYR A 151 26.54 -3.57 -4.08
C TYR A 151 25.72 -2.38 -3.57
N LEU A 152 26.29 -1.59 -2.66
CA LEU A 152 25.59 -0.48 -2.02
C LEU A 152 25.72 0.79 -2.89
N ARG A 153 24.86 0.86 -3.91
CA ARG A 153 24.87 1.91 -4.94
C ARG A 153 23.61 2.74 -4.89
N TYR A 154 23.76 4.06 -4.93
CA TYR A 154 22.69 5.04 -4.89
C TYR A 154 22.67 5.88 -6.16
N THR A 155 21.50 6.32 -6.59
CA THR A 155 21.32 7.32 -7.64
C THR A 155 20.22 8.30 -7.22
N PRO A 156 20.28 9.59 -7.61
CA PRO A 156 19.12 10.46 -7.57
C PRO A 156 17.93 9.83 -8.28
N ARG A 157 16.70 10.19 -7.89
CA ARG A 157 15.48 9.68 -8.50
C ARG A 157 15.49 9.97 -10.03
N PRO A 158 15.38 8.94 -10.89
CA PRO A 158 15.44 9.05 -12.35
C PRO A 158 14.08 9.28 -13.03
#